data_AF-A0A383CZV5-F1
#
_entry.id   AF-A0A383CZV5-F1
#
_cell.length_a   1.000
_cell.length_b   1.000
_cell.length_c   1.000
_cell.angle_alpha   90.00
_cell.angle_beta   90.00
_cell.angle_gamma   90.00
#
_symmetry.space_group_name_H-M   'P 1'
#
loop_
_entity.id
_entity.type
_entity.pdbx_description
1 polymer ?
#
loop_
_entity_poly.entity_id
_entity_poly.type
_entity_poly.pdbx_seq_one_letter_code
_entity_poly.pdbx_strand_id
1 'polypeptide(L)'
;MKKNKISKNWINKQKRDIYIRQAKIAGYRSRAAYKLIEIDEKFKIFRNGISIIDLGAAPGSWSQYASKKIKNGKLVSIDLKDMEKIDNIVQIKGD
;
A
#
# COMPACT_ATOMS: atom_id res chain seq x y z
N MET A 1 -4.68 13.88 -28.38
CA MET A 1 -4.77 14.00 -26.91
C MET A 1 -3.63 14.88 -26.40
N LYS A 2 -3.93 16.03 -25.77
CA LYS A 2 -2.87 16.91 -25.18
C LYS A 2 -2.18 16.15 -24.04
N LYS A 3 -0.86 15.92 -24.13
CA LYS A 3 -0.07 15.42 -23.00
C LYS A 3 -0.16 16.45 -21.87
N ASN A 4 -0.81 16.10 -20.76
CA ASN A 4 -0.81 16.92 -19.57
C ASN A 4 0.63 17.10 -19.10
N LYS A 5 1.16 18.32 -19.23
CA LYS A 5 2.55 18.65 -18.87
C LYS A 5 2.63 18.65 -17.35
N ILE A 6 3.13 17.55 -16.77
CA ILE A 6 3.33 17.41 -15.33
C ILE A 6 4.16 18.61 -14.85
N SER A 7 3.68 19.31 -13.83
CA SER A 7 4.35 20.51 -13.30
C SER A 7 5.78 20.18 -12.85
N LYS A 8 6.75 21.02 -13.26
CA LYS A 8 8.15 20.91 -12.80
C LYS A 8 8.25 20.88 -11.26
N ASN A 9 7.36 21.61 -10.58
CA ASN A 9 7.29 21.63 -9.12
C ASN A 9 6.85 20.29 -8.52
N TRP A 10 5.90 19.60 -9.17
CA TRP A 10 5.46 18.26 -8.73
C TRP A 10 6.60 17.24 -8.87
N ILE A 11 7.33 17.26 -9.99
CA ILE A 11 8.48 16.38 -10.23
C ILE A 11 9.58 16.64 -9.18
N ASN A 12 9.91 17.92 -8.93
CA ASN A 12 10.91 18.28 -7.93
C ASN A 12 10.49 17.91 -6.50
N LYS A 13 9.18 17.97 -6.19
CA LYS A 13 8.65 17.51 -4.90
C LYS A 13 8.81 16.00 -4.75
N GLN A 14 8.45 15.22 -5.77
CA GLN A 14 8.63 13.76 -5.76
C GLN A 14 10.10 13.36 -5.61
N LYS A 15 11.02 14.04 -6.31
CA LYS A 15 12.47 13.79 -6.18
C LYS A 15 13.02 14.03 -4.77
N ARG A 16 12.40 14.93 -4.00
CA ARG A 16 12.79 15.26 -2.63
C ARG A 16 12.00 14.48 -1.57
N ASP A 17 11.04 13.65 -1.98
CA ASP A 17 10.19 12.92 -1.06
C ASP A 17 10.94 11.70 -0.51
N ILE A 18 11.35 11.81 0.75
CA ILE A 18 12.15 10.82 1.46
C ILE A 18 11.42 9.46 1.49
N TYR A 19 10.09 9.48 1.65
CA TYR A 19 9.28 8.26 1.73
C TYR A 19 9.15 7.54 0.41
N ILE A 20 9.27 8.24 -0.73
CA ILE A 20 9.32 7.57 -2.04
C ILE A 20 10.62 6.78 -2.16
N ARG A 21 11.74 7.40 -1.79
CA ARG A 21 13.04 6.73 -1.78
C ARG A 21 13.04 5.55 -0.81
N GLN A 22 12.54 5.74 0.40
CA GLN A 22 12.45 4.69 1.40
C GLN A 22 11.54 3.54 0.95
N ALA A 23 10.36 3.83 0.37
CA ALA A 23 9.46 2.80 -0.14
C ALA A 23 10.12 1.96 -1.23
N LYS A 24 10.84 2.61 -2.16
CA LYS A 24 11.59 1.91 -3.21
C LYS A 24 12.67 0.99 -2.63
N ILE A 25 13.43 1.48 -1.63
CA ILE A 25 14.48 0.68 -0.95
C ILE A 25 13.86 -0.50 -0.19
N ALA A 26 12.73 -0.29 0.48
CA ALA A 26 12.03 -1.30 1.26
C ALA A 26 11.15 -2.25 0.43
N GLY A 27 11.07 -2.05 -0.90
CA GLY A 27 10.26 -2.87 -1.81
C GLY A 27 8.74 -2.64 -1.70
N TYR A 28 8.30 -1.50 -1.16
CA TYR A 28 6.89 -1.12 -1.16
C TYR A 28 6.51 -0.46 -2.49
N ARG A 29 5.34 -0.82 -3.01
CA ARG A 29 4.79 -0.31 -4.28
C ARG A 29 4.46 1.18 -4.25
N SER A 30 4.27 1.74 -3.06
CA SER A 30 4.03 3.17 -2.90
C SER A 30 4.49 3.65 -1.52
N ARG A 31 4.72 4.96 -1.41
CA ARG A 31 5.02 5.63 -0.14
C ARG A 31 3.88 5.56 0.88
N ALA A 32 2.65 5.22 0.45
CA ALA A 32 1.50 5.15 1.34
C ALA A 32 1.66 4.05 2.40
N ALA A 33 2.49 3.02 2.16
CA ALA A 33 2.82 2.00 3.16
C ALA A 33 3.29 2.62 4.49
N TYR A 34 4.05 3.71 4.46
CA TYR A 34 4.55 4.38 5.67
C TYR A 34 3.44 4.96 6.54
N LYS A 35 2.30 5.35 5.96
CA LYS A 35 1.15 5.77 6.76
C LYS A 35 0.62 4.62 7.62
N LEU A 36 0.47 3.44 7.03
CA LEU A 36 -0.01 2.27 7.76
C LEU A 36 1.02 1.76 8.77
N ILE A 37 2.31 1.83 8.42
CA ILE A 37 3.42 1.52 9.34
C ILE A 37 3.35 2.42 10.58
N GLU A 38 3.28 3.74 10.40
CA GLU A 38 3.22 4.70 11.52
C GLU A 38 1.95 4.51 12.36
N ILE A 39 0.80 4.21 11.73
CA ILE A 39 -0.46 3.89 12.43
C ILE A 39 -0.29 2.62 13.27
N ASP A 40 0.26 1.54 12.70
CA ASP A 40 0.50 0.30 13.44
C ASP A 40 1.50 0.50 14.58
N GLU A 41 2.58 1.25 14.35
CA GLU A 41 3.57 1.55 15.37
C GLU A 41 2.95 2.28 16.57
N LYS A 42 2.06 3.25 16.31
CA LYS A 42 1.39 4.05 17.35
C LYS A 42 0.27 3.32 18.06
N PHE A 43 -0.57 2.60 17.32
CA PHE A 43 -1.84 2.07 17.86
C PHE A 43 -1.88 0.54 17.99
N LYS A 44 -0.85 -0.17 17.51
CA LYS A 44 -0.73 -1.64 17.55
C LYS A 44 -1.99 -2.32 17.01
N ILE A 45 -2.39 -1.94 15.80
CA ILE A 45 -3.66 -2.35 15.19
C ILE A 45 -3.63 -3.80 14.70
N PHE A 46 -2.44 -4.34 14.36
CA PHE A 46 -2.31 -5.74 13.97
C PHE A 46 -2.17 -6.64 15.21
N ARG A 47 -3.21 -7.44 15.45
CA ARG A 47 -3.26 -8.46 16.51
C ARG A 47 -3.33 -9.86 15.91
N ASN A 48 -2.89 -10.87 16.64
CA ASN A 48 -2.99 -12.26 16.18
C ASN A 48 -4.44 -12.64 15.88
N GLY A 49 -4.68 -13.34 14.78
CA GLY A 49 -6.02 -13.81 14.39
C GLY A 49 -6.94 -12.74 13.80
N ILE A 50 -6.49 -11.49 13.63
CA ILE A 50 -7.31 -10.44 13.03
C ILE A 50 -7.58 -10.74 11.55
N SER A 51 -8.79 -10.44 11.07
CA SER A 51 -9.08 -10.41 9.63
C SER A 51 -9.20 -8.98 9.14
N ILE A 52 -8.68 -8.70 7.96
CA ILE A 52 -8.51 -7.35 7.41
C ILE A 52 -9.15 -7.28 6.02
N ILE A 53 -9.81 -6.16 5.75
CA ILE A 53 -10.25 -5.78 4.41
C ILE A 53 -9.55 -4.46 4.03
N ASP A 54 -8.82 -4.47 2.91
CA ASP A 54 -8.15 -3.31 2.32
C ASP A 54 -8.98 -2.82 1.11
N LEU A 55 -9.67 -1.69 1.26
CA LEU A 55 -10.55 -1.12 0.24
C LEU A 55 -9.83 -0.03 -0.57
N GLY A 56 -9.98 -0.05 -1.89
CA GLY A 56 -9.18 0.83 -2.76
C GLY A 56 -7.71 0.44 -2.75
N ALA A 57 -7.45 -0.87 -2.73
CA ALA A 57 -6.15 -1.44 -2.44
C ALA A 57 -5.09 -1.12 -3.50
N ALA A 58 -5.44 -0.90 -4.77
CA ALA A 58 -4.46 -0.78 -5.85
C ALA A 58 -3.57 0.48 -5.65
N PRO A 59 -2.23 0.36 -5.69
CA PRO A 59 -1.41 -0.75 -6.22
C PRO A 59 -1.04 -1.85 -5.21
N GLY A 60 -1.49 -1.79 -3.97
CA GLY A 60 -1.35 -2.85 -2.97
C GLY A 60 -0.37 -2.55 -1.84
N SER A 61 0.11 -1.32 -1.69
CA SER A 61 1.18 -1.02 -0.71
C SER A 61 0.77 -1.21 0.76
N TRP A 62 -0.51 -1.03 1.09
CA TRP A 62 -1.04 -1.33 2.43
C TRP A 62 -1.17 -2.84 2.63
N SER A 63 -1.80 -3.52 1.66
CA SER A 63 -1.82 -4.98 1.58
C SER A 63 -0.44 -5.65 1.71
N GLN A 64 0.63 -5.09 1.11
CA GLN A 64 2.01 -5.59 1.24
C GLN A 64 2.54 -5.54 2.68
N TYR A 65 2.15 -4.52 3.44
CA TYR A 65 2.56 -4.40 4.83
C TYR A 65 1.70 -5.28 5.73
N ALA A 66 0.38 -5.24 5.54
CA ALA A 66 -0.58 -6.02 6.29
C ALA A 66 -0.33 -7.53 6.15
N SER A 67 0.00 -8.02 4.94
CA SER A 67 0.28 -9.45 4.71
C SER A 67 1.50 -9.96 5.50
N LYS A 68 2.47 -9.10 5.79
CA LYS A 68 3.64 -9.43 6.63
C LYS A 68 3.33 -9.43 8.12
N LYS A 69 2.26 -8.73 8.52
CA LYS A 69 1.88 -8.54 9.93
C LYS A 69 0.84 -9.55 10.40
N ILE A 70 -0.05 -9.96 9.51
CA ILE A 70 -1.11 -10.89 9.83
C ILE A 70 -0.55 -12.29 10.13
N LYS A 71 -0.97 -12.85 11.26
CA LYS A 71 -0.65 -14.23 11.66
C LYS A 71 -1.96 -14.93 12.01
N ASN A 72 -2.21 -16.08 11.39
CA ASN A 72 -3.42 -16.88 11.58
C ASN A 72 -4.73 -16.09 11.31
N GLY A 73 -4.69 -15.14 10.39
CA GLY A 73 -5.83 -14.32 9.98
C GLY A 73 -6.03 -14.33 8.46
N LYS A 74 -7.03 -13.59 7.98
CA LYS A 74 -7.28 -13.42 6.54
C LYS A 74 -7.13 -11.96 6.13
N LEU A 75 -6.55 -11.73 4.96
CA LEU A 75 -6.45 -10.40 4.33
C LEU A 75 -7.13 -10.46 2.97
N VAL A 76 -8.14 -9.61 2.79
CA VAL A 76 -8.86 -9.43 1.52
C VAL A 76 -8.61 -8.02 1.02
N SER A 77 -8.21 -7.89 -0.24
CA SER A 77 -7.91 -6.61 -0.88
C SER A 77 -8.86 -6.39 -2.04
N ILE A 78 -9.61 -5.29 -2.01
CA ILE A 78 -10.68 -5.00 -2.96
C ILE A 78 -10.37 -3.70 -3.69
N ASP A 79 -10.36 -3.77 -5.02
CA ASP A 79 -10.23 -2.60 -5.88
C ASP A 79 -10.86 -2.89 -7.25
N LEU A 80 -11.30 -1.85 -7.95
CA LEU A 80 -11.74 -1.97 -9.35
C LEU A 80 -10.57 -2.29 -10.29
N LYS A 81 -9.37 -1.84 -9.93
CA LYS A 81 -8.13 -2.04 -10.68
C LYS A 81 -7.45 -3.32 -10.26
N ASP A 82 -6.74 -3.89 -11.22
CA ASP A 82 -5.85 -5.00 -10.92
C ASP A 82 -4.59 -4.49 -10.19
N MET A 83 -3.96 -5.38 -9.43
CA MET A 83 -2.67 -5.14 -8.80
C MET A 83 -1.81 -6.37 -8.90
N GLU A 84 -0.48 -6.18 -8.88
CA GLU A 84 0.43 -7.31 -8.84
C GLU A 84 0.15 -8.21 -7.64
N LYS A 85 0.35 -9.52 -7.82
CA LYS A 85 0.11 -10.51 -6.76
C LYS A 85 0.93 -10.19 -5.50
N ILE A 86 0.32 -10.38 -4.34
CA ILE A 86 0.98 -10.35 -3.03
C ILE A 86 0.70 -11.70 -2.39
N ASP A 87 1.69 -12.29 -1.72
CA ASP A 87 1.49 -13.57 -1.05
C ASP A 87 0.59 -13.42 0.19
N ASN A 88 -0.15 -14.49 0.50
CA ASN A 88 -1.04 -14.58 1.66
C ASN A 88 -2.19 -13.56 1.69
N ILE A 89 -2.63 -13.09 0.52
CA ILE A 89 -3.83 -12.25 0.40
C ILE A 89 -4.83 -12.85 -0.61
N VAL A 90 -6.10 -12.53 -0.43
CA VAL A 90 -7.14 -12.71 -1.45
C VAL A 90 -7.39 -11.37 -2.11
N GLN A 91 -7.17 -11.26 -3.41
CA GLN A 91 -7.52 -10.08 -4.18
C GLN A 91 -8.88 -10.28 -4.84
N ILE A 92 -9.78 -9.32 -4.66
CA ILE A 92 -11.06 -9.23 -5.36
C ILE A 92 -11.01 -8.00 -6.25
N LYS A 93 -11.27 -8.20 -7.55
CA LYS A 93 -11.41 -7.11 -8.49
C LYS A 93 -12.89 -6.84 -8.72
N GLY A 94 -13.42 -5.77 -8.14
CA GLY A 94 -14.87 -5.47 -8.20
C GLY A 94 -15.30 -4.41 -7.18
N ASP A 95 -16.61 -4.19 -7.11
CA ASP A 95 -17.35 -3.36 -6.16
C ASP A 95 -18.46 -4.21 -5.52
#